data_AF-D9RAM3-F1
#
_entry.id   AF-D9RAM3-F1
#
_cell.length_a   1.000
_cell.length_b   1.000
_cell.length_c   1.000
_cell.angle_alpha   90.00
_cell.angle_beta   90.00
_cell.angle_gamma   90.00
#
_symmetry.space_group_name_H-M   'P 1'
#
loop_
_entity.id
_entity.type
_entity.pdbx_description
1 polymer ?
#
loop_
_entity_poly.entity_id
_entity_poly.type
_entity_poly.pdbx_seq_one_letter_code
_entity_poly.pdbx_strand_id
1 'polypeptide(L)'
;MLNDINLYIPTGVKAENELFNGFGKRELFQSIIGSLFGGAVAALLWLIAGNVALTVVAVLSGIFGSVMMCTKDQNNQSVVDQIGDMLRFRRSQQIYPYRMQDEWGMR
;
A
#
# COMPACT_ATOMS: atom_id res chain seq x y z
N MET A 1 16.44 32.63 -30.07
CA MET A 1 16.75 31.66 -29.00
C MET A 1 15.81 31.96 -27.84
N LEU A 2 14.69 31.24 -27.77
CA LEU A 2 13.75 31.35 -26.66
C LEU A 2 14.41 30.63 -25.47
N ASN A 3 14.64 31.33 -24.38
CA ASN A 3 15.07 30.72 -23.13
C ASN A 3 13.88 29.95 -22.57
N ASP A 4 13.87 28.63 -22.80
CA ASP A 4 13.01 27.72 -22.06
C ASP A 4 13.33 27.89 -20.57
N ILE A 5 12.44 28.54 -19.84
CA ILE A 5 12.49 28.61 -18.39
C ILE A 5 12.27 27.16 -17.93
N ASN A 6 13.38 26.44 -17.76
CA ASN A 6 13.40 25.07 -17.33
C ASN A 6 12.90 25.05 -15.88
N LEU A 7 11.58 24.93 -15.71
CA LEU A 7 10.91 24.91 -14.41
C LEU A 7 11.32 23.63 -13.70
N TYR A 8 12.44 23.71 -12.98
CA TYR A 8 12.92 22.64 -12.13
C TYR A 8 12.01 22.55 -10.92
N ILE A 9 11.01 21.66 -10.99
CA ILE A 9 10.30 21.21 -9.81
C ILE A 9 11.20 20.18 -9.14
N PRO A 10 11.75 20.45 -7.96
CA PRO A 10 12.59 19.48 -7.27
C PRO A 10 11.77 18.23 -6.95
N THR A 11 11.97 17.18 -7.73
CA THR A 11 11.47 15.84 -7.43
C THR A 11 12.30 15.31 -6.28
N GLY A 12 11.69 15.18 -5.09
CA GLY A 12 12.38 14.66 -3.90
C GLY A 12 12.49 15.62 -2.72
N VAL A 13 11.69 16.71 -2.68
CA VAL A 13 11.53 17.46 -1.42
C VAL A 13 10.82 16.57 -0.41
N LYS A 14 11.61 15.98 0.49
CA LYS A 14 11.14 15.16 1.60
C LYS A 14 10.45 16.06 2.61
N ALA A 15 9.13 16.12 2.53
CA ALA A 15 8.32 17.03 3.35
C ALA A 15 8.27 16.63 4.84
N GLU A 16 8.63 15.39 5.19
CA GLU A 16 8.53 14.87 6.56
C GLU A 16 9.85 14.25 7.04
N ASN A 17 10.07 14.28 8.35
CA ASN A 17 11.19 13.61 9.00
C ASN A 17 11.03 12.08 8.87
N GLU A 18 11.77 11.51 7.92
CA GLU A 18 11.95 10.07 7.75
C GLU A 18 12.99 9.55 8.74
N LEU A 19 12.75 8.38 9.35
CA LEU A 19 13.73 7.68 10.20
C LEU A 19 14.84 7.05 9.35
N PHE A 20 14.47 6.57 8.17
CA PHE A 20 15.35 6.13 7.08
C PHE A 20 14.61 6.35 5.76
N ASN A 21 15.33 6.41 4.64
CA ASN A 21 14.75 6.77 3.34
C ASN A 21 13.47 5.96 3.04
N GLY A 22 12.34 6.65 2.89
CA GLY A 22 11.04 6.01 2.62
C GLY A 22 10.31 5.43 3.83
N PHE A 23 10.78 5.66 5.07
CA PHE A 23 10.14 5.18 6.30
C PHE A 23 10.00 6.29 7.34
N GLY A 24 8.79 6.85 7.40
CA GLY A 24 8.41 7.90 8.36
C GLY A 24 7.64 7.36 9.57
N LYS A 25 7.13 8.27 10.41
CA LYS A 25 6.32 7.91 11.58
C LYS A 25 5.05 7.14 11.24
N ARG A 26 4.39 7.51 10.13
CA ARG A 26 3.17 6.84 9.64
C ARG A 26 3.44 5.38 9.30
N GLU A 27 4.51 5.12 8.57
CA GLU A 27 4.93 3.78 8.15
C GLU A 27 5.36 2.93 9.36
N LEU A 28 5.97 3.55 10.37
CA LEU A 28 6.29 2.88 11.63
C LEU A 28 5.02 2.38 12.34
N PHE A 29 3.98 3.21 12.46
CA PHE A 29 2.71 2.79 13.05
C PHE A 29 2.04 1.68 12.23
N GLN A 30 2.04 1.78 10.89
CA GLN A 30 1.51 0.73 10.03
C GLN A 30 2.27 -0.59 10.20
N SER A 31 3.61 -0.52 10.30
CA SER A 31 4.45 -1.70 10.51
C SER A 31 4.23 -2.34 11.88
N ILE A 32 3.97 -1.57 12.94
CA ILE A 32 3.61 -2.10 14.26
C ILE A 32 2.30 -2.89 14.16
N ILE A 33 1.27 -2.31 13.54
CA ILE A 33 -0.03 -2.98 13.37
C ILE A 33 0.13 -4.26 12.56
N GLY A 34 0.89 -4.21 11.46
CA GLY A 34 1.17 -5.38 10.63
C GLY A 34 1.96 -6.47 11.37
N SER A 35 2.93 -6.10 12.22
CA SER A 35 3.68 -7.06 13.03
C SER A 35 2.83 -7.72 14.12
N LEU A 36 1.89 -6.96 14.70
CA LEU A 36 0.97 -7.49 15.71
C LEU A 36 -0.02 -8.47 15.07
N PHE A 37 -0.50 -8.16 13.86
CA PHE A 37 -1.29 -9.08 13.06
C PHE A 37 -0.50 -10.34 12.67
N GLY A 38 0.74 -10.19 12.19
CA GLY A 38 1.62 -11.32 11.88
C GLY A 38 1.90 -12.22 13.09
N GLY A 39 2.10 -11.62 14.26
CA GLY A 39 2.24 -12.32 15.53
C GLY A 39 0.98 -13.10 15.92
N ALA A 40 -0.21 -12.52 15.75
CA ALA A 40 -1.48 -13.19 16.00
C ALA A 40 -1.68 -14.40 15.07
N VAL A 41 -1.34 -14.27 13.78
CA VAL A 41 -1.37 -15.38 12.80
C VAL A 41 -0.38 -16.47 13.20
N ALA A 42 0.83 -16.10 13.62
CA ALA A 42 1.82 -17.08 14.07
C ALA A 42 1.41 -17.81 15.36
N ALA A 43 0.74 -17.13 16.30
CA ALA A 43 0.15 -17.77 17.48
C ALA A 43 -0.96 -18.76 17.09
N LEU A 44 -1.76 -18.43 16.09
CA LEU A 44 -2.78 -19.33 15.56
C LEU A 44 -2.15 -20.56 14.88
N LEU A 45 -1.09 -20.37 14.09
CA LEU A 45 -0.29 -21.45 13.53
C LEU A 45 0.32 -22.36 14.60
N TRP A 46 0.77 -21.79 15.73
CA TRP A 46 1.28 -22.56 16.86
C TRP A 46 0.22 -23.48 17.46
N LEU A 47 -1.00 -22.96 17.69
CA LEU A 47 -2.10 -23.72 18.27
C LEU A 47 -2.51 -24.91 17.40
N ILE A 48 -2.37 -24.81 16.07
CA ILE A 48 -2.73 -25.89 15.14
C ILE A 48 -1.58 -26.89 14.98
N ALA A 49 -0.36 -26.42 14.74
CA ALA A 49 0.76 -27.28 14.36
C ALA A 49 1.55 -27.84 15.56
N GLY A 50 1.49 -27.19 16.72
CA GLY A 50 2.27 -27.56 17.91
C GLY A 50 3.80 -27.48 17.74
N ASN A 51 4.28 -26.94 16.61
CA ASN A 51 5.70 -26.92 16.25
C ASN A 51 6.30 -25.53 16.48
N VAL A 52 7.29 -25.45 17.38
CA VAL A 52 7.97 -24.21 17.76
C VAL A 52 8.85 -23.64 16.63
N ALA A 53 9.44 -24.48 15.78
CA ALA A 53 10.29 -24.00 14.69
C ALA A 53 9.46 -23.24 13.65
N LEU A 54 8.28 -23.75 13.29
CA LEU A 54 7.38 -23.09 12.35
C LEU A 54 6.90 -21.73 12.86
N THR A 55 6.66 -21.61 14.16
CA THR A 55 6.11 -20.37 14.74
C THR A 55 7.16 -19.29 14.84
N VAL A 56 8.39 -19.64 15.19
CA VAL A 56 9.52 -18.70 15.18
C VAL A 56 9.75 -18.16 13.77
N VAL A 57 9.77 -19.03 12.77
CA VAL A 57 9.92 -18.61 11.35
C VAL A 57 8.74 -17.73 10.93
N ALA A 58 7.51 -18.10 11.29
CA ALA A 58 6.31 -17.31 10.98
C ALA A 58 6.36 -15.92 11.61
N VAL A 59 6.71 -15.80 12.89
CA VAL A 59 6.83 -14.50 13.58
C VAL A 59 7.89 -13.61 12.92
N LEU A 60 9.09 -14.16 12.68
CA LEU A 60 10.18 -13.40 12.07
C LEU A 60 9.83 -12.95 10.65
N SER A 61 9.25 -13.84 9.84
CA SER A 61 8.80 -13.50 8.49
C SER A 61 7.67 -12.47 8.51
N GLY A 62 6.78 -12.51 9.50
CA GLY A 62 5.70 -11.53 9.67
C GLY A 62 6.22 -10.13 10.03
N ILE A 63 7.19 -10.04 10.95
CA ILE A 63 7.82 -8.76 11.31
C ILE A 63 8.55 -8.18 10.10
N PHE A 64 9.38 -8.99 9.43
CA PHE A 64 10.16 -8.54 8.28
C PHE A 64 9.26 -8.15 7.11
N GLY A 65 8.25 -8.97 6.81
CA GLY A 65 7.26 -8.70 5.77
C GLY A 65 6.46 -7.43 6.05
N SER A 66 6.08 -7.18 7.30
CA SER A 66 5.37 -5.97 7.70
C SER A 66 6.20 -4.71 7.45
N VAL A 67 7.47 -4.72 7.86
CA VAL A 67 8.38 -3.58 7.62
C VAL A 67 8.57 -3.36 6.12
N MET A 68 8.87 -4.42 5.36
CA MET A 68 9.07 -4.35 3.90
C MET A 68 7.83 -3.87 3.13
N MET A 69 6.61 -4.20 3.59
CA MET A 69 5.39 -3.72 2.94
C MET A 69 5.13 -2.23 3.19
N CYS A 70 5.56 -1.71 4.34
CA CYS A 70 5.39 -0.31 4.73
C CYS A 70 6.54 0.60 4.23
N THR A 71 7.68 0.04 3.84
CA THR A 71 8.76 0.84 3.25
C THR A 71 8.35 1.37 1.88
N LYS A 72 8.49 2.69 1.68
CA LYS A 72 8.24 3.32 0.39
C LYS A 72 9.38 3.04 -0.59
N ASP A 73 9.02 2.72 -1.81
CA ASP A 73 9.96 2.52 -2.92
C ASP A 73 10.40 3.88 -3.53
N GLN A 74 11.27 3.87 -4.56
CA GLN A 74 11.74 5.08 -5.26
C GLN A 74 10.60 5.94 -5.80
N ASN A 75 9.44 5.35 -6.05
CA ASN A 75 8.23 6.06 -6.47
C ASN A 75 7.45 6.72 -5.31
N ASN A 76 8.00 6.75 -4.09
CA ASN A 76 7.38 7.30 -2.86
C ASN A 76 6.03 6.64 -2.49
N GLN A 77 5.77 5.43 -2.97
CA GLN A 77 4.60 4.63 -2.66
C GLN A 77 5.00 3.36 -1.91
N SER A 78 4.24 2.99 -0.88
CA SER A 78 4.38 1.70 -0.20
C SER A 78 3.43 0.67 -0.80
N VAL A 79 3.66 -0.62 -0.53
CA VAL A 79 2.77 -1.70 -1.00
C VAL A 79 1.39 -1.57 -0.36
N VAL A 80 1.34 -1.15 0.91
CA VAL A 80 0.09 -0.89 1.64
C VAL A 80 -0.74 0.20 0.95
N ASP A 81 -0.09 1.28 0.52
CA ASP A 81 -0.76 2.38 -0.21
C ASP A 81 -1.33 1.88 -1.55
N GLN A 82 -0.57 1.08 -2.31
CA GLN A 82 -1.03 0.49 -3.58
C GLN A 82 -2.26 -0.41 -3.41
N ILE A 83 -2.29 -1.24 -2.36
CA ILE A 83 -3.45 -2.08 -2.04
C ILE A 83 -4.67 -1.20 -1.72
N GLY A 84 -4.47 -0.11 -0.96
CA GLY A 84 -5.53 0.86 -0.66
C GLY A 84 -6.11 1.49 -1.92
N ASP A 85 -5.26 1.89 -2.86
CA ASP A 85 -5.66 2.46 -4.15
C ASP A 85 -6.45 1.45 -4.99
N MET A 86 -6.03 0.18 -5.03
CA MET A 86 -6.79 -0.88 -5.72
C MET A 86 -8.18 -1.10 -5.10
N LEU A 87 -8.29 -1.11 -3.78
CA LEU A 87 -9.58 -1.24 -3.10
C LEU A 87 -10.50 -0.04 -3.39
N ARG A 88 -9.94 1.16 -3.42
CA ARG A 88 -10.67 2.37 -3.82
C ARG A 88 -11.14 2.28 -5.27
N PHE A 89 -10.25 1.88 -6.18
CA PHE A 89 -10.56 1.69 -7.59
C PHE A 89 -11.67 0.68 -7.82
N ARG A 90 -11.65 -0.45 -7.08
CA ARG A 90 -12.71 -1.47 -7.13
C ARG A 90 -14.05 -0.90 -6.69
N ARG A 91 -14.09 -0.06 -5.66
CA ARG A 91 -15.32 0.58 -5.18
C ARG A 91 -15.82 1.69 -6.10
N SER A 92 -14.94 2.36 -6.83
CA SER A 92 -15.29 3.48 -7.71
C SER A 92 -15.65 3.11 -9.14
N GLN A 93 -15.74 1.81 -9.48
CA GLN A 93 -16.16 1.37 -10.83
C GLN A 93 -17.60 1.82 -11.10
N GLN A 94 -17.77 2.82 -11.96
CA GLN A 94 -19.07 3.25 -12.44
C GLN A 94 -19.45 2.43 -13.68
N ILE A 95 -20.55 1.70 -13.59
CA ILE A 95 -21.12 0.97 -14.73
C ILE A 95 -22.00 1.97 -15.51
N TYR A 96 -21.63 2.24 -16.76
CA TYR A 96 -22.41 3.08 -17.67
C TYR A 96 -23.25 2.20 -18.59
N PRO A 97 -24.53 1.94 -18.27
CA PRO A 97 -25.40 1.20 -19.17
C PRO A 97 -25.70 2.05 -20.41
N TYR A 98 -25.35 1.52 -21.58
CA TYR A 98 -25.77 2.11 -22.84
C TYR A 98 -27.28 1.97 -22.97
N ARG A 99 -28.01 3.09 -22.89
CA ARG A 99 -29.42 3.13 -23.25
C ARG A 99 -29.51 3.72 -24.65
N MET A 100 -30.00 2.92 -25.59
CA MET A 100 -30.35 3.42 -26.91
C MET A 100 -31.53 4.40 -26.73
N GLN A 101 -31.28 5.68 -26.94
CA GLN A 101 -32.34 6.67 -27.05
C GLN A 101 -32.88 6.61 -28.47
N ASP A 102 -34.19 6.75 -28.64
CA ASP A 102 -34.80 6.79 -29.96
C ASP A 102 -34.46 8.13 -30.62
N GLU A 103 -33.48 8.11 -31.52
CA GLU A 103 -33.00 9.28 -32.26
C GLU A 103 -34.03 9.76 -33.30
N TRP A 104 -35.00 8.92 -33.64
CA TRP A 104 -35.91 9.13 -34.76
C TRP A 104 -37.34 9.49 -34.32
N GLY A 105 -37.60 9.54 -33.02
CA GLY A 105 -38.83 10.09 -32.43
C GLY A 105 -40.10 9.54 -33.06
N MET A 106 -40.18 8.24 -33.30
CA MET A 106 -41.38 7.62 -33.85
C MET A 106 -42.39 7.36 -32.72
N ARG A 107 -43.09 8.42 -32.32
CA ARG A 107 -44.31 8.38 -31.50
C ARG A 107 -45.42 9.15 -32.17
#